data_AF-A0A932HEK9-F1
#
_entry.id   AF-A0A932HEK9-F1
#
_cell.length_a   1.000
_cell.length_b   1.000
_cell.length_c   1.000
_cell.angle_alpha   90.00
_cell.angle_beta   90.00
_cell.angle_gamma   90.00
#
_symmetry.space_group_name_H-M   'P 1'
#
loop_
_entity.id
_entity.type
_entity.pdbx_description
1 polymer ?
#
loop_
_entity_poly.entity_id
_entity_poly.type
_entity_poly.pdbx_seq_one_letter_code
_entity_poly.pdbx_strand_id
1 'polypeptide(L)' 'RLTALRFGAAAVRAVADGRFGHMVALDPPNITLVPLAEVLAKPKRVPLDSDSVQTARELGTCLGD' A
#
# COMPACT_ATOMS: atom_id res chain seq x y z
N ARG A 1 14.19 1.63 -5.57
CA ARG A 1 15.20 0.76 -4.90
C ARG A 1 15.18 0.90 -3.37
N LEU A 2 15.24 2.12 -2.81
CA LEU A 2 15.23 2.33 -1.34
C LEU A 2 14.02 1.71 -0.64
N THR A 3 12.81 1.90 -1.17
CA THR A 3 11.57 1.38 -0.61
C THR A 3 11.59 -0.13 -0.44
N ALA A 4 11.97 -0.86 -1.48
CA ALA A 4 12.08 -2.32 -1.45
C ALA A 4 13.03 -2.82 -0.35
N LEU A 5 14.18 -2.15 -0.16
CA LEU A 5 15.13 -2.47 0.91
C LEU A 5 14.53 -2.21 2.30
N ARG A 6 13.81 -1.09 2.47
CA ARG A 6 13.13 -0.77 3.74
C ARG A 6 12.05 -1.81 4.08
N PHE A 7 11.26 -2.22 3.09
CA PHE A 7 10.26 -3.28 3.23
C PHE A 7 10.90 -4.62 3.62
N GLY A 8 11.92 -5.06 2.89
CA GLY A 8 12.60 -6.33 3.17
C GLY A 8 13.26 -6.36 4.54
N ALA A 9 13.97 -5.29 4.91
CA ALA A 9 14.60 -5.19 6.23
C ALA A 9 13.57 -5.20 7.38
N ALA A 10 12.42 -4.56 7.19
CA ALA A 10 11.35 -4.59 8.18
C ALA A 10 10.66 -5.96 8.27
N ALA A 11 10.49 -6.66 7.15
CA ALA A 11 9.97 -8.02 7.14
C ALA A 11 10.87 -8.98 7.93
N VAL A 12 12.19 -8.90 7.73
CA VAL A 12 13.17 -9.73 8.46
C VAL A 12 13.13 -9.43 9.96
N ARG A 13 13.06 -8.15 10.37
CA ARG A 13 12.89 -7.79 11.79
C ARG A 13 11.59 -8.34 12.38
N ALA A 14 10.47 -8.23 11.65
CA ALA A 14 9.19 -8.76 12.12
C ALA A 14 9.24 -10.29 12.35
N VAL A 15 9.90 -11.03 11.46
CA VAL A 15 10.10 -12.47 11.62
C VAL A 15 10.99 -12.78 12.83
N ALA A 16 12.08 -12.02 13.02
CA ALA A 16 12.97 -12.17 14.18
C ALA A 16 12.23 -11.90 15.51
N ASP A 17 11.28 -10.96 15.51
CA ASP A 17 10.42 -10.65 16.66
C ASP A 17 9.23 -11.61 16.82
N GLY A 18 9.14 -12.67 16.01
CA GLY A 18 8.04 -13.65 16.04
C GLY A 18 6.69 -13.11 15.55
N ARG A 19 6.67 -11.96 14.89
CA ARG A 19 5.46 -11.26 14.42
C ARG A 19 5.02 -11.75 13.05
N PHE A 20 4.56 -13.00 13.00
CA PHE A 20 3.97 -13.59 11.80
C PHE A 20 2.54 -13.09 11.54
N GLY A 21 2.01 -13.34 10.34
CA GLY A 21 0.65 -12.94 9.98
C GLY A 21 0.43 -11.43 9.79
N HIS A 22 1.51 -10.66 9.64
CA HIS A 22 1.47 -9.22 9.41
C HIS A 22 1.99 -8.88 8.01
N MET A 23 1.36 -7.90 7.38
CA MET A 23 1.86 -7.20 6.21
C MET A 23 2.80 -6.08 6.65
N VAL A 24 3.95 -5.96 5.99
CA VAL A 24 4.77 -4.75 6.07
C VAL A 24 4.14 -3.71 5.14
N ALA A 25 3.81 -2.53 5.66
CA ALA A 25 3.23 -1.42 4.91
C ALA A 25 4.14 -0.18 4.99
N LEU A 26 4.14 0.64 3.93
CA LEU A 26 4.72 1.97 3.94
C LEU A 26 3.57 2.96 4.08
N ASP A 27 3.52 3.63 5.23
CA ASP A 27 2.68 4.78 5.50
C ASP A 27 3.60 6.00 5.60
N PRO A 28 3.87 6.69 4.47
CA PRO A 28 4.98 7.62 4.40
C PRO A 28 5.00 8.63 5.55
N PRO A 29 6.15 8.81 6.22
CA PRO A 29 7.45 8.22 5.90
C PRO A 29 7.73 6.85 6.54
N ASN A 30 6.82 6.31 7.34
CA ASN A 30 7.00 5.22 8.28
C ASN A 30 6.75 3.82 7.68
N ILE A 31 7.48 2.83 8.18
CA ILE A 31 7.15 1.42 7.94
C ILE A 31 6.35 0.89 9.13
N THR A 32 5.18 0.32 8.85
CA THR A 32 4.26 -0.22 9.85
C THR A 32 3.99 -1.70 9.60
N LEU A 33 3.55 -2.40 10.64
CA LEU A 33 3.11 -3.79 10.56
C LEU A 33 1.61 -3.83 10.78
N VAL A 34 0.87 -4.33 9.80
CA VAL A 34 -0.60 -4.39 9.82
C VAL A 34 -1.02 -5.86 9.80
N PRO A 35 -1.89 -6.32 10.71
CA PRO A 35 -2.41 -7.69 10.67
C PRO A 35 -3.06 -8.00 9.32
N LEU A 36 -2.75 -9.16 8.74
CA LEU A 36 -3.32 -9.54 7.45
C LEU A 36 -4.85 -9.62 7.47
N ALA A 37 -5.44 -9.99 8.61
CA ALA A 37 -6.89 -10.01 8.82
C ALA A 37 -7.54 -8.63 8.58
N GLU A 38 -6.89 -7.54 8.96
CA GLU A 38 -7.39 -6.18 8.75
C GLU A 38 -7.24 -5.75 7.29
N VAL A 39 -6.15 -6.11 6.64
CA VAL A 39 -5.89 -5.71 5.24
C VAL A 39 -6.88 -6.34 4.26
N LEU A 40 -7.28 -7.59 4.53
CA LEU A 40 -8.22 -8.30 3.67
C LEU A 40 -9.66 -7.76 3.78
N ALA A 41 -9.99 -7.02 4.83
CA ALA A 41 -11.36 -6.56 5.08
C ALA A 41 -11.82 -5.45 4.13
N LYS A 42 -10.91 -4.61 3.63
CA LYS A 42 -11.27 -3.45 2.79
C LYS A 42 -10.28 -3.24 1.65
N PRO A 43 -10.65 -3.53 0.38
CA PRO A 43 -9.79 -3.23 -0.74
C PRO A 43 -9.64 -1.72 -0.91
N LYS A 44 -8.39 -1.23 -0.96
CA LYS A 44 -8.09 0.18 -1.25
C LYS A 44 -8.21 0.44 -2.75
N ARG A 45 -9.41 0.84 -3.20
CA ARG A 45 -9.67 1.26 -4.58
C ARG A 45 -9.46 2.76 -4.75
N VAL A 46 -9.17 3.19 -5.97
CA VAL A 46 -9.16 4.62 -6.33
C VAL A 46 -10.61 5.09 -6.45
N PRO A 47 -11.02 6.17 -5.76
CA PRO A 47 -12.34 6.76 -5.94
C PRO A 47 -12.49 7.36 -7.35
N LEU A 48 -13.62 7.11 -8.01
CA LEU A 48 -13.87 7.61 -9.37
C LEU A 48 -14.06 9.13 -9.41
N ASP A 49 -14.42 9.73 -8.28
CA ASP A 49 -14.56 11.17 -8.06
C ASP A 49 -13.25 11.82 -7.57
N SER A 50 -12.14 11.08 -7.51
CA SER A 50 -10.85 11.64 -7.09
C SER A 50 -10.30 12.62 -8.13
N ASP A 51 -9.61 13.65 -7.63
CA ASP A 51 -8.93 14.67 -8.43
C ASP A 51 -8.01 14.08 -9.52
N SER A 52 -7.31 12.99 -9.20
CA SER A 52 -6.46 12.28 -10.18
C SER A 52 -7.25 11.66 -11.32
N VAL A 53 -8.43 11.08 -11.04
CA VAL A 53 -9.30 10.52 -12.07
C VAL A 53 -9.92 11.63 -12.91
N GLN A 54 -10.33 12.74 -12.30
CA GLN A 54 -10.88 13.89 -13.04
C GLN A 54 -9.83 14.52 -13.95
N THR A 55 -8.62 14.76 -13.44
CA THR A 55 -7.49 15.26 -14.22
C THR A 55 -7.18 14.34 -15.41
N ALA A 56 -7.17 13.02 -15.19
CA ALA A 56 -6.93 12.07 -16.28
C ALA A 56 -7.98 12.18 -17.39
N ARG A 57 -9.26 12.34 -17.02
CA ARG A 57 -10.38 12.54 -17.99
C ARG A 57 -10.25 13.87 -18.73
N GLU A 58 -9.92 14.95 -18.03
CA GLU A 58 -9.72 16.28 -18.64
C GLU A 58 -8.58 16.30 -19.65
N LEU A 59 -7.53 15.51 -19.40
CA LEU A 59 -6.41 15.33 -20.33
C LEU A 59 -6.73 14.37 -21.50
N GLY A 60 -7.96 13.82 -21.56
CA GLY A 60 -8.37 12.87 -22.60
C GLY A 60 -7.74 11.47 -22.45
N THR A 61 -7.29 11.11 -21.23
CA THR A 61 -6.74 9.77 -20.96
C THR A 61 -7.86 8.74 -20.95
N CYS A 62 -7.75 7.69 -21.76
CA CYS A 62 -8.67 6.56 -21.74
C CYS A 62 -8.39 5.67 -20.51
N LEU A 63 -9.38 5.52 -19.63
CA LEU A 63 -9.29 4.69 -18.41
C LEU A 63 -9.87 3.28 -18.60
N GLY A 64 -10.44 3.00 -19.78
CA GLY A 64 -11.03 1.69 -20.11
C GLY A 64 -12.30 1.36 -19.33
N ASP A 65 -13.03 2.39 -18.87
CA ASP A 65 -14.38 2.29 -18.29
C ASP A 65 -15.49 2.16 -19.35
#